data_AF-A0A2R6I1M4-F1
#
_entry.id   AF-A0A2R6I1M4-F1
#
_cell.length_a   1.000
_cell.length_b   1.000
_cell.length_c   1.000
_cell.angle_alpha   90.00
_cell.angle_beta   90.00
_cell.angle_gamma   90.00
#
_symmetry.space_group_name_H-M   'P 1'
#
loop_
_entity.id
_entity.type
_entity.pdbx_description
1 polymer ?
#
loop_
_entity_poly.entity_id
_entity_poly.type
_entity_poly.pdbx_seq_one_letter_code
_entity_poly.pdbx_strand_id
1 'polypeptide(L)' 'MSQSSTPASRAPTVADRIAAAQTSLTATQVALGTALVAGLLFLLAFAGEPAVHESLHDARHAAGIVCH' A
#
# COMPACT_ATOMS: atom_id res chain seq x y z
N MET A 1 22.77 31.28 -27.17
CA MET A 1 21.94 30.08 -26.99
C MET A 1 21.92 29.76 -25.49
N SER A 2 20.90 30.23 -24.78
CA SER A 2 20.76 30.03 -23.33
C SER A 2 20.08 28.69 -23.09
N GLN A 3 20.81 27.72 -22.53
CA GLN A 3 20.23 26.44 -22.13
C GLN A 3 19.51 26.65 -20.80
N SER A 4 18.17 26.64 -20.83
CA SER A 4 17.35 26.55 -19.63
C SER A 4 17.54 25.16 -19.02
N SER A 5 18.35 25.05 -17.97
CA SER A 5 18.52 23.82 -17.22
C SER A 5 17.20 23.45 -16.55
N THR A 6 16.50 22.45 -17.09
CA THR A 6 15.37 21.81 -16.41
C THR A 6 15.91 21.18 -15.13
N PRO A 7 15.41 21.55 -13.93
CA PRO A 7 15.84 20.88 -12.71
C PRO A 7 15.45 19.40 -12.81
N ALA A 8 16.40 18.50 -12.58
CA ALA A 8 16.12 17.07 -12.54
C ALA A 8 15.10 16.81 -11.42
N SER A 9 13.88 16.42 -11.80
CA SER A 9 12.83 16.04 -10.87
C SER A 9 13.34 14.91 -9.97
N ARG A 10 13.40 15.15 -8.66
CA ARG A 10 13.75 14.12 -7.68
C ARG A 10 12.71 13.00 -7.73
N ALA A 11 13.15 11.75 -7.64
CA ALA A 11 12.26 10.60 -7.60
C ALA A 11 11.24 10.72 -6.44
N PRO A 12 9.94 10.46 -6.67
CA PRO A 12 8.90 10.59 -5.66
C PRO A 12 9.09 9.56 -4.55
N THR A 13 9.02 10.02 -3.31
CA THR A 13 9.20 9.20 -2.11
C THR A 13 7.86 8.65 -1.61
N VAL A 14 7.91 7.77 -0.60
CA VAL A 14 6.71 7.30 0.10
C VAL A 14 6.01 8.47 0.82
N ALA A 15 6.78 9.39 1.41
CA ALA A 15 6.24 10.57 2.08
C ALA A 15 5.45 11.47 1.11
N ASP A 16 5.96 11.66 -0.11
CA ASP A 16 5.27 12.46 -1.14
C ASP A 16 3.93 11.85 -1.52
N ARG A 17 3.84 10.52 -1.60
CA ARG A 17 2.59 9.80 -1.91
C ARG A 17 1.58 9.92 -0.77
N ILE A 18 2.05 9.83 0.48
CA ILE A 18 1.19 10.00 1.66
C ILE A 18 0.65 11.43 1.72
N ALA A 19 1.50 12.43 1.48
CA ALA A 19 1.08 13.83 1.44
C ALA A 19 0.05 14.08 0.34
N ALA A 20 0.28 13.54 -0.86
CA ALA A 20 -0.69 13.62 -1.96
C ALA A 20 -2.01 12.93 -1.62
N ALA A 21 -1.98 11.74 -1.01
CA ALA A 21 -3.19 11.01 -0.63
C ALA A 21 -4.05 11.78 0.38
N GLN A 22 -3.43 12.46 1.35
CA GLN A 22 -4.13 13.27 2.34
C GLN A 22 -4.94 14.43 1.72
N THR A 23 -4.46 15.00 0.62
CA THR A 23 -5.13 16.15 -0.03
C THR A 23 -6.02 15.75 -1.20
N SER A 24 -5.88 14.53 -1.73
CA SER A 24 -6.58 14.08 -2.95
C SER A 24 -7.68 13.06 -2.69
N LEU A 25 -7.71 12.42 -1.52
CA LEU A 25 -8.72 11.44 -1.17
C LEU A 25 -9.84 12.06 -0.32
N THR A 26 -11.07 11.72 -0.67
CA THR A 26 -12.23 12.01 0.17
C THR A 26 -12.30 11.06 1.37
N ALA A 27 -12.97 11.48 2.43
CA ALA A 27 -13.18 10.64 3.61
C ALA A 27 -13.83 9.28 3.27
N THR A 28 -14.78 9.26 2.33
CA THR A 28 -15.42 8.04 1.85
C THR A 28 -14.45 7.09 1.16
N GLN A 29 -13.54 7.61 0.33
CA GLN A 29 -12.52 6.79 -0.32
C GLN A 29 -11.54 6.18 0.69
N VAL A 30 -11.14 6.95 1.70
CA VAL A 30 -10.32 6.46 2.81
C VAL A 30 -11.07 5.37 3.59
N ALA A 31 -12.34 5.59 3.92
CA ALA A 31 -13.16 4.63 4.64
C ALA A 31 -13.33 3.31 3.86
N LEU A 32 -13.64 3.39 2.56
CA LEU A 32 -13.76 2.22 1.69
C LEU A 32 -12.44 1.47 1.56
N GLY A 33 -11.32 2.18 1.31
CA GLY A 33 -10.00 1.57 1.23
C GLY A 33 -9.63 0.86 2.53
N THR A 34 -9.92 1.48 3.67
CA THR A 34 -9.67 0.90 5.00
C THR A 34 -10.55 -0.33 5.23
N ALA A 35 -11.84 -0.27 4.90
CA ALA A 35 -12.78 -1.37 5.04
C ALA A 35 -12.38 -2.58 4.19
N LEU A 36 -11.88 -2.33 2.96
CA LEU A 36 -11.35 -3.38 2.10
C LEU A 36 -10.13 -4.04 2.74
N VAL A 37 -9.12 -3.28 3.15
CA VAL A 37 -7.92 -3.83 3.81
C VAL A 37 -8.29 -4.64 5.05
N ALA A 38 -9.18 -4.11 5.88
CA ALA A 38 -9.67 -4.81 7.07
C ALA A 38 -10.41 -6.11 6.73
N GLY A 39 -11.26 -6.10 5.70
CA GLY A 39 -11.97 -7.29 5.21
C GLY A 39 -11.00 -8.37 4.69
N LEU A 40 -9.97 -7.98 3.94
CA LEU A 40 -8.93 -8.91 3.51
C LEU A 40 -8.18 -9.51 4.70
N LEU A 41 -7.76 -8.69 5.67
CA LEU A 41 -7.11 -9.16 6.88
C LEU A 41 -8.01 -10.09 7.72
N PHE A 42 -9.31 -9.83 7.75
CA PHE A 42 -10.30 -10.70 8.39
C PHE A 42 -10.40 -12.05 7.67
N LEU A 43 -10.55 -12.07 6.35
CA LEU A 43 -10.55 -13.32 5.58
C LEU A 43 -9.27 -14.11 5.81
N LEU A 44 -8.12 -13.43 5.78
CA LEU A 44 -6.83 -14.00 6.12
C LEU A 44 -6.82 -14.65 7.52
N ALA A 45 -7.27 -13.92 8.54
CA ALA A 45 -7.24 -14.38 9.92
C ALA A 45 -8.23 -15.52 10.21
N PHE A 46 -9.34 -15.60 9.48
CA PHE A 46 -10.48 -16.45 9.86
C PHE A 46 -10.92 -17.48 8.81
N ALA A 47 -10.50 -17.39 7.55
CA ALA A 47 -10.89 -18.33 6.50
C ALA A 47 -9.95 -19.54 6.39
N GLY A 48 -9.60 -20.16 7.52
CA GLY A 48 -8.50 -21.13 7.75
C GLY A 48 -8.48 -22.45 6.96
N GLU A 49 -8.73 -22.42 5.66
CA GLU A 49 -8.31 -23.48 4.73
C GLU A 49 -6.78 -23.41 4.54
N PRO A 50 -6.04 -24.54 4.43
CA PRO A 50 -4.58 -24.55 4.31
C PRO A 50 -4.04 -23.64 3.18
N ALA A 51 -4.82 -23.42 2.12
CA ALA A 51 -4.48 -22.49 1.04
C ALA A 51 -4.50 -21.00 1.47
N VAL A 52 -5.38 -20.62 2.40
CA VAL A 52 -5.47 -19.24 2.93
C VAL A 52 -4.30 -18.95 3.86
N HIS A 53 -3.87 -19.94 4.64
CA HIS A 53 -2.70 -19.81 5.51
C HIS A 53 -1.39 -19.62 4.71
N GLU A 54 -1.24 -20.29 3.56
CA GLU A 54 -0.03 -20.11 2.75
C GLU A 54 -0.01 -18.85 1.89
N SER A 55 -1.14 -18.50 1.27
CA SER A 55 -1.25 -17.20 0.57
C SER A 55 -1.00 -16.02 1.52
N LEU A 56 -1.26 -16.21 2.82
CA LEU A 56 -0.92 -15.30 3.90
C LEU A 56 0.57 -15.15 4.16
N HIS A 57 1.26 -16.27 4.18
CA HIS A 57 2.70 -16.31 4.37
C HIS A 57 3.39 -15.62 3.20
N ASP A 58 2.94 -15.92 1.98
CA ASP A 58 3.41 -15.28 0.75
C ASP A 58 3.15 -13.77 0.74
N ALA A 59 1.97 -13.33 1.18
CA ALA A 59 1.65 -11.90 1.25
C ALA A 59 2.53 -11.14 2.26
N ARG A 60 2.84 -11.75 3.42
CA ARG A 60 3.75 -11.16 4.41
C ARG A 60 5.17 -11.06 3.87
N HIS A 61 5.66 -12.10 3.20
CA HIS A 61 6.94 -12.05 2.49
C HIS A 61 6.97 -10.99 1.37
N ALA A 62 5.89 -10.86 0.59
CA ALA A 62 5.78 -9.84 -0.45
C ALA A 62 5.77 -8.41 0.13
N ALA A 63 5.21 -8.24 1.33
CA ALA A 63 5.29 -6.99 2.10
C ALA A 63 6.64 -6.77 2.81
N GLY A 64 7.59 -7.70 2.67
CA GLY A 64 8.91 -7.65 3.30
C GLY A 64 8.92 -8.01 4.77
N ILE A 65 7.83 -8.56 5.31
CA ILE A 65 7.75 -9.08 6.66
C ILE A 65 8.37 -10.47 6.67
N VAL A 66 9.48 -10.64 7.38
CA VAL A 66 10.12 -11.94 7.59
C VAL A 66 9.35 -12.71 8.66
N CYS A 67 8.92 -13.92 8.32
CA CYS A 67 8.32 -14.88 9.24
C CYS A 67 9.32 -16.01 9.54
N HIS A 68 9.26 -16.59 10.75
CA HIS A 68 10.15 -17.68 11.20
C HIS A 68 9.42 -19.03 11.18
#